data_AF-A0A674DKM3-F1
#
_entry.id   AF-A0A674DKM3-F1
#
_cell.length_a   1.000
_cell.length_b   1.000
_cell.length_c   1.000
_cell.angle_alpha   90.00
_cell.angle_beta   90.00
_cell.angle_gamma   90.00
#
_symmetry.space_group_name_H-M   'P 1'
#
loop_
_entity.id
_entity.type
_entity.pdbx_description
1 polymer ?
#
loop_
_entity_poly.entity_id
_entity_poly.type
_entity_poly.pdbx_seq_one_letter_code
_entity_poly.pdbx_strand_id
1 'polypeptide(L)'
;MADNAGGERGGFRGGFGSGDRGRGRGRGRGRGRGRGRGARGGKSEDKEWVPVTKLGRLVKDMKIKSLEEIYLYSLPIKESEIIDFFLGSSLKDEVATAIRGPHTVPCKVTGRCGSVLVRLIPAPRGTGIVSAPVPKKLLTMAGIDDCYTSARGCTATLGNFAKATFDAISKTYSYLTPDLWKETVFTKSPYQEFTDHLAKTHTRVSVQRTAAAVPASS
;
A
#
# COMPACT_ATOMS: atom_id res chain seq x y z
N MET A 1 50.27 -69.14 41.04
CA MET A 1 48.93 -69.72 41.20
C MET A 1 47.93 -68.56 41.21
N ALA A 2 47.00 -68.58 40.26
CA ALA A 2 45.82 -67.72 40.06
C ALA A 2 45.98 -66.30 39.49
N ASP A 3 45.46 -66.16 38.27
CA ASP A 3 45.34 -65.00 37.40
C ASP A 3 44.04 -64.19 37.58
N ASN A 4 44.12 -62.94 37.09
CA ASN A 4 43.12 -62.14 36.36
C ASN A 4 42.10 -61.22 37.07
N ALA A 5 41.80 -60.16 36.32
CA ALA A 5 41.45 -58.80 36.64
C ALA A 5 39.96 -58.43 36.52
N GLY A 6 39.58 -57.39 37.27
CA GLY A 6 39.05 -56.10 36.78
C GLY A 6 37.76 -56.05 35.94
N GLY A 7 36.67 -55.54 36.55
CA GLY A 7 35.41 -55.15 35.89
C GLY A 7 35.15 -53.64 35.85
N GLU A 8 35.21 -53.09 34.63
CA GLU A 8 34.48 -52.03 33.93
C GLU A 8 33.65 -50.93 34.65
N ARG A 9 33.92 -49.66 34.26
CA ARG A 9 32.91 -48.59 34.06
C ARG A 9 33.05 -48.04 32.63
N GLY A 10 31.93 -48.02 31.92
CA GLY A 10 31.82 -47.88 30.46
C GLY A 10 32.37 -46.58 29.84
N GLY A 11 32.95 -46.74 28.66
CA GLY A 11 33.60 -45.70 27.87
C GLY A 11 32.84 -45.26 26.60
N PHE A 12 33.23 -44.08 26.13
CA PHE A 12 32.96 -43.47 24.83
C PHE A 12 33.66 -44.21 23.66
N ARG A 13 33.04 -44.20 22.46
CA ARG A 13 33.60 -44.12 21.06
C ARG A 13 32.52 -44.63 20.07
N GLY A 14 32.19 -44.03 18.92
CA GLY A 14 32.99 -43.37 17.88
C GLY A 14 33.26 -44.35 16.73
N GLY A 15 32.92 -44.03 15.47
CA GLY A 15 33.60 -44.64 14.30
C GLY A 15 32.78 -44.95 13.05
N PHE A 16 33.24 -44.37 11.94
CA PHE A 16 32.88 -44.54 10.52
C PHE A 16 33.04 -45.99 9.98
N GLY A 17 32.27 -46.36 8.93
CA GLY A 17 32.48 -47.60 8.18
C GLY A 17 31.87 -47.58 6.78
N SER A 18 32.73 -47.75 5.78
CA SER A 18 32.54 -47.70 4.32
C SER A 18 31.87 -48.96 3.75
N GLY A 19 31.20 -48.89 2.59
CA GLY A 19 30.73 -50.10 1.89
C GLY A 19 29.77 -49.88 0.71
N ASP A 20 30.33 -49.59 -0.46
CA ASP A 20 29.67 -49.63 -1.78
C ASP A 20 29.35 -51.08 -2.20
N ARG A 21 28.09 -51.36 -2.62
CA ARG A 21 27.72 -52.25 -3.75
C ARG A 21 26.20 -52.56 -3.81
N GLY A 22 25.55 -52.20 -4.93
CA GLY A 22 24.60 -53.12 -5.59
C GLY A 22 23.14 -52.68 -5.86
N ARG A 23 22.92 -52.05 -7.02
CA ARG A 23 21.82 -52.24 -8.00
C ARG A 23 20.36 -52.46 -7.53
N GLY A 24 19.48 -51.52 -7.89
CA GLY A 24 18.04 -51.76 -8.08
C GLY A 24 17.34 -50.63 -8.85
N ARG A 25 16.94 -50.90 -10.09
CA ARG A 25 16.29 -49.97 -11.04
C ARG A 25 14.87 -49.60 -10.60
N GLY A 26 14.49 -48.32 -10.73
CA GLY A 26 13.10 -47.87 -10.63
C GLY A 26 12.90 -46.43 -11.09
N ARG A 27 12.67 -46.23 -12.38
CA ARG A 27 12.37 -44.94 -13.03
C ARG A 27 11.01 -44.42 -12.56
N GLY A 28 10.96 -43.15 -12.13
CA GLY A 28 9.71 -42.43 -11.83
C GLY A 28 9.88 -40.91 -11.88
N ARG A 29 10.49 -40.37 -12.95
CA ARG A 29 10.51 -38.93 -13.22
C ARG A 29 9.14 -38.48 -13.74
N GLY A 30 8.21 -38.22 -12.84
CA GLY A 30 7.00 -37.44 -13.12
C GLY A 30 7.30 -35.95 -13.10
N ARG A 31 8.04 -35.43 -14.09
CA ARG A 31 8.10 -33.98 -14.37
C ARG A 31 6.79 -33.59 -15.04
N GLY A 32 5.76 -33.34 -14.24
CA GLY A 32 4.59 -32.57 -14.65
C GLY A 32 5.02 -31.15 -14.95
N ARG A 33 5.44 -30.89 -16.20
CA ARG A 33 5.54 -29.53 -16.75
C ARG A 33 4.11 -28.98 -16.82
N GLY A 34 3.67 -28.39 -15.72
CA GLY A 34 2.53 -27.50 -15.71
C GLY A 34 2.74 -26.45 -16.79
N ARG A 35 1.83 -26.44 -17.77
CA ARG A 35 1.73 -25.43 -18.82
C ARG A 35 1.64 -24.06 -18.16
N GLY A 36 2.78 -23.37 -18.07
CA GLY A 36 2.83 -21.95 -17.79
C GLY A 36 2.10 -21.24 -18.92
N ARG A 37 0.89 -20.78 -18.60
CA ARG A 37 0.07 -19.91 -19.45
C ARG A 37 0.94 -18.76 -19.94
N GLY A 38 0.97 -18.57 -21.25
CA GLY A 38 1.66 -17.46 -21.87
C GLY A 38 1.25 -16.14 -21.21
N ALA A 39 2.24 -15.43 -20.66
CA ALA A 39 2.11 -14.01 -20.38
C ALA A 39 2.05 -13.29 -21.73
N ARG A 40 0.87 -13.31 -22.36
CA ARG A 40 0.51 -12.38 -23.42
C ARG A 40 0.35 -11.03 -22.72
N GLY A 41 1.49 -10.36 -22.52
CA GLY A 41 1.54 -8.94 -22.18
C GLY A 41 0.96 -8.15 -23.34
N GLY A 42 -0.37 -8.11 -23.40
CA GLY A 42 -1.08 -7.14 -24.21
C GLY A 42 -0.74 -5.78 -23.66
N LYS A 43 0.02 -5.01 -24.45
CA LYS A 43 0.19 -3.57 -24.28
C LYS A 43 -1.22 -3.00 -24.22
N SER A 44 -1.67 -2.60 -23.02
CA SER A 44 -3.00 -2.04 -22.83
C SER A 44 -3.03 -0.72 -23.60
N GLU A 45 -3.80 -0.69 -24.68
CA GLU A 45 -4.24 0.56 -25.29
C GLU A 45 -4.78 1.45 -24.18
N ASP A 46 -4.37 2.73 -24.16
CA ASP A 46 -4.80 3.73 -23.19
C ASP A 46 -6.32 3.87 -23.27
N LYS A 47 -7.03 3.05 -22.50
CA LYS A 47 -8.49 3.10 -22.39
C LYS A 47 -8.84 4.45 -21.80
N GLU A 48 -9.52 5.26 -22.60
CA GLU A 48 -10.12 6.48 -22.12
C GLU A 48 -11.00 6.17 -20.90
N TRP A 49 -10.67 6.75 -19.75
CA TRP A 49 -11.40 6.49 -18.51
C TRP A 49 -12.82 7.04 -18.61
N VAL A 50 -13.81 6.16 -18.45
CA VAL A 50 -15.24 6.52 -18.41
C VAL A 50 -15.72 6.37 -16.96
N PRO A 51 -16.00 7.48 -16.25
CA PRO A 51 -16.32 7.43 -14.83
C PRO A 51 -17.70 6.83 -14.58
N VAL A 52 -17.80 5.94 -13.60
CA VAL A 52 -19.04 5.25 -13.23
C VAL A 52 -19.71 5.88 -12.01
N THR A 53 -18.92 6.52 -11.14
CA THR A 53 -19.37 7.19 -9.92
C THR A 53 -19.74 8.65 -10.17
N LYS A 54 -20.50 9.24 -9.23
CA LYS A 54 -20.77 10.68 -9.21
C LYS A 54 -19.46 11.47 -9.03
N LEU A 55 -18.58 11.00 -8.15
CA LEU A 55 -17.26 11.60 -7.91
C LEU A 55 -16.40 11.61 -9.18
N GLY A 56 -16.26 10.46 -9.85
CA GLY A 56 -15.45 10.34 -11.07
C GLY A 56 -15.92 11.27 -12.19
N ARG A 57 -17.25 11.45 -12.35
CA ARG A 57 -17.80 12.41 -13.32
C ARG A 57 -17.42 13.85 -12.96
N LEU A 58 -17.59 14.25 -11.69
CA LEU A 58 -17.21 15.59 -11.24
C LEU A 58 -15.71 15.87 -11.42
N VAL A 59 -14.87 14.86 -11.26
CA VAL A 59 -13.42 14.97 -11.46
C VAL A 59 -13.09 15.06 -12.95
N LYS A 60 -13.62 14.16 -13.79
CA LYS A 60 -13.39 14.17 -15.25
C LYS A 60 -13.87 15.47 -15.91
N ASP A 61 -15.00 16.01 -15.43
CA ASP A 61 -15.60 17.25 -15.95
C ASP A 61 -14.97 18.53 -15.33
N MET A 62 -13.83 18.39 -14.62
CA MET A 62 -13.07 19.47 -13.97
C MET A 62 -13.89 20.36 -13.02
N LYS A 63 -14.92 19.80 -12.37
CA LYS A 63 -15.72 20.51 -11.35
C LYS A 63 -15.02 20.53 -10.00
N ILE A 64 -14.39 19.42 -9.65
CA ILE A 64 -13.51 19.31 -8.48
C ILE A 64 -12.07 19.58 -8.95
N LYS A 65 -11.46 20.62 -8.41
CA LYS A 65 -10.12 21.07 -8.86
C LYS A 65 -8.98 20.44 -8.08
N SER A 66 -9.25 19.90 -6.89
CA SER A 66 -8.23 19.40 -5.99
C SER A 66 -8.65 18.14 -5.25
N LEU A 67 -7.67 17.31 -4.89
CA LEU A 67 -7.85 16.17 -4.00
C LEU A 67 -8.20 16.61 -2.56
N GLU A 68 -7.73 17.80 -2.16
CA GLU A 68 -8.01 18.40 -0.85
C GLU A 68 -9.52 18.61 -0.63
N GLU A 69 -10.23 19.03 -1.66
CA GLU A 69 -11.69 19.20 -1.61
C GLU A 69 -12.41 17.86 -1.36
N ILE A 70 -11.90 16.76 -1.93
CA ILE A 70 -12.43 15.41 -1.68
C ILE A 70 -12.18 15.00 -0.22
N TYR A 71 -11.00 15.30 0.31
CA TYR A 71 -10.63 15.01 1.70
C TYR A 71 -11.42 15.86 2.71
N LEU A 72 -11.69 17.14 2.41
CA LEU A 72 -12.46 18.02 3.28
C LEU A 72 -13.86 17.46 3.57
N TYR A 73 -14.54 16.94 2.55
CA TYR A 73 -15.88 16.34 2.70
C TYR A 73 -15.85 14.83 2.96
N SER A 74 -14.68 14.24 3.18
CA SER A 74 -14.51 12.81 3.46
C SER A 74 -15.23 11.90 2.43
N LEU A 75 -15.18 12.27 1.15
CA LEU A 75 -15.87 11.52 0.10
C LEU A 75 -15.09 10.24 -0.26
N PRO A 76 -15.75 9.06 -0.32
CA PRO A 76 -15.06 7.81 -0.59
C PRO A 76 -14.64 7.69 -2.06
N ILE A 77 -13.34 7.58 -2.29
CA ILE A 77 -12.76 7.31 -3.61
C ILE A 77 -12.86 5.81 -3.89
N LYS A 78 -13.55 5.44 -4.97
CA LYS A 78 -13.77 4.04 -5.39
C LYS A 78 -13.15 3.70 -6.76
N GLU A 79 -12.72 4.71 -7.50
CA GLU A 79 -12.07 4.60 -8.81
C GLU A 79 -10.63 5.09 -8.64
N SER A 80 -9.64 4.27 -9.01
CA SER A 80 -8.21 4.63 -8.88
C SER A 80 -7.82 5.73 -9.86
N GLU A 81 -8.49 5.77 -11.00
CA GLU A 81 -8.28 6.74 -12.08
C GLU A 81 -8.50 8.18 -11.61
N ILE A 82 -9.29 8.39 -10.53
CA ILE A 82 -9.45 9.70 -9.88
C ILE A 82 -8.12 10.19 -9.30
N ILE A 83 -7.35 9.31 -8.69
CA ILE A 83 -6.03 9.62 -8.14
C ILE A 83 -5.04 9.84 -9.28
N ASP A 84 -5.10 9.02 -10.32
CA ASP A 84 -4.24 9.13 -11.50
C ASP A 84 -4.49 10.45 -12.26
N PHE A 85 -5.73 10.94 -12.31
CA PHE A 85 -6.04 12.23 -12.92
C PHE A 85 -5.37 13.41 -12.20
N PHE A 86 -5.35 13.40 -10.87
CA PHE A 86 -4.75 14.49 -10.08
C PHE A 86 -3.23 14.35 -9.92
N LEU A 87 -2.71 13.12 -9.81
CA LEU A 87 -1.31 12.86 -9.45
C LEU A 87 -0.48 12.22 -10.58
N GLY A 88 -1.08 11.88 -11.72
CA GLY A 88 -0.49 11.02 -12.75
C GLY A 88 0.82 11.50 -13.40
N SER A 89 1.13 12.79 -13.34
CA SER A 89 2.42 13.34 -13.81
C SER A 89 3.48 13.48 -12.71
N SER A 90 3.07 13.46 -11.43
CA SER A 90 3.92 13.71 -10.27
C SER A 90 4.16 12.47 -9.40
N LEU A 91 3.56 11.33 -9.72
CA LEU A 91 3.83 10.03 -9.10
C LEU A 91 5.16 9.45 -9.62
N LYS A 92 6.28 10.09 -9.27
CA LYS A 92 7.62 9.51 -9.42
C LYS A 92 8.27 9.37 -8.05
N ASP A 93 8.98 8.27 -7.86
CA ASP A 93 9.69 7.81 -6.66
C ASP A 93 10.79 8.75 -6.11
N GLU A 94 10.78 10.04 -6.46
CA GLU A 94 11.82 10.99 -6.09
C GLU A 94 11.22 12.20 -5.37
N VAL A 95 11.64 12.33 -4.12
CA VAL A 95 11.17 13.28 -3.12
C VAL A 95 11.51 14.71 -3.55
N ALA A 96 10.49 15.55 -3.70
CA ALA A 96 10.68 16.98 -3.76
C ALA A 96 11.04 17.50 -2.36
N THR A 97 12.35 17.58 -2.05
CA THR A 97 12.85 18.18 -0.81
C THR A 97 12.67 19.70 -0.87
N ALA A 98 11.50 20.19 -0.49
CA ALA A 98 11.23 21.62 -0.41
C ALA A 98 11.94 22.21 0.83
N ILE A 99 13.06 22.90 0.59
CA ILE A 99 14.00 23.46 1.59
C ILE A 99 13.36 24.48 2.58
N ARG A 100 12.06 24.78 2.47
CA ARG A 100 11.36 25.77 3.32
C ARG A 100 10.05 25.25 3.96
N GLY A 101 9.75 23.96 3.88
CA GLY A 101 8.52 23.36 4.38
C GLY A 101 8.59 22.76 5.80
N PRO A 102 7.46 22.27 6.34
CA PRO A 102 7.45 21.34 7.47
C PRO A 102 8.25 20.08 7.09
N HIS A 103 9.12 19.62 7.99
CA HIS A 103 10.14 18.57 7.75
C HIS A 103 9.88 17.29 8.56
N THR A 104 8.99 17.35 9.55
CA THR A 104 8.72 16.27 10.49
C THR A 104 7.24 16.25 10.88
N VAL A 105 6.84 15.20 11.61
CA VAL A 105 5.47 14.99 12.11
C VAL A 105 5.14 16.04 13.18
N PRO A 106 3.91 16.60 13.24
CA PRO A 106 3.56 17.67 14.21
C PRO A 106 3.54 17.20 15.67
N CYS A 107 3.18 15.95 15.92
CA CYS A 107 3.10 15.39 17.27
C CYS A 107 3.51 13.91 17.31
N LYS A 108 3.68 13.37 18.52
CA LYS A 108 3.99 11.95 18.70
C LYS A 108 2.75 11.10 18.40
N VAL A 109 2.69 10.52 17.22
CA VAL A 109 1.56 9.67 16.79
C VAL A 109 1.89 8.19 16.91
N THR A 110 0.86 7.39 17.21
CA THR A 110 0.98 5.93 17.32
C THR A 110 -0.06 5.25 16.43
N GLY A 111 0.41 4.40 15.53
CA GLY A 111 -0.41 3.52 14.71
C GLY A 111 -0.31 2.06 15.17
N ARG A 112 -1.41 1.31 15.04
CA ARG A 112 -1.49 -0.09 15.51
C ARG A 112 -2.13 -0.98 14.46
N CYS A 113 -1.50 -2.12 14.21
CA CYS A 113 -2.08 -3.20 13.41
C CYS A 113 -1.73 -4.55 14.03
N GLY A 114 -2.74 -5.30 14.50
CA GLY A 114 -2.53 -6.54 15.25
C GLY A 114 -1.73 -6.31 16.54
N SER A 115 -0.63 -7.07 16.68
CA SER A 115 0.32 -6.92 17.79
C SER A 115 1.39 -5.84 17.55
N VAL A 116 1.48 -5.29 16.34
CA VAL A 116 2.48 -4.30 15.96
C VAL A 116 1.99 -2.89 16.28
N LEU A 117 2.80 -2.13 16.99
CA LEU A 117 2.60 -0.72 17.28
C LEU A 117 3.80 0.06 16.74
N VAL A 118 3.54 1.06 15.91
CA VAL A 118 4.56 1.98 15.38
C VAL A 118 4.29 3.38 15.92
N ARG A 119 5.31 3.98 16.52
CA ARG A 119 5.30 5.34 17.03
C ARG A 119 6.20 6.21 16.18
N LEU A 120 5.65 7.28 15.64
CA LEU A 120 6.40 8.34 14.99
C LEU A 120 6.64 9.45 16.02
N ILE A 121 7.88 9.91 16.09
CA ILE A 121 8.32 10.95 17.02
C ILE A 121 8.98 12.06 16.19
N PRO A 122 8.61 13.33 16.44
CA PRO A 122 9.24 14.45 15.74
C PRO A 122 10.76 14.47 15.97
N ALA A 123 11.52 14.82 14.94
CA ALA A 123 12.98 14.88 14.98
C ALA A 123 13.46 16.26 14.49
N PRO A 124 14.63 16.74 14.93
CA PRO A 124 15.21 18.00 14.44
C PRO A 124 15.63 17.87 12.97
N ARG A 125 15.76 19.03 12.29
CA ARG A 125 16.17 19.08 10.88
C ARG A 125 17.52 18.42 10.63
N GLY A 126 17.59 17.59 9.59
CA GLY A 126 18.82 16.90 9.19
C GLY A 126 19.11 15.62 9.97
N THR A 127 18.16 15.13 10.77
CA THR A 127 18.24 13.82 11.42
C THR A 127 18.11 12.69 10.40
N GLY A 128 17.35 12.91 9.34
CA GLY A 128 16.90 11.89 8.42
C GLY A 128 15.87 10.93 9.05
N ILE A 129 15.46 9.95 8.27
CA ILE A 129 14.49 8.93 8.71
C ILE A 129 15.22 7.79 9.42
N VAL A 130 15.04 7.73 10.75
CA VAL A 130 15.56 6.65 11.59
C VAL A 130 14.50 5.57 11.73
N SER A 131 14.48 4.63 10.81
CA SER A 131 13.55 3.50 10.82
C SER A 131 14.05 2.26 10.10
N ALA A 132 13.36 1.14 10.32
CA ALA A 132 13.46 -0.05 9.48
C ALA A 132 13.09 0.26 8.00
N PRO A 133 13.54 -0.55 7.02
CA PRO A 133 13.40 -0.24 5.60
C PRO A 133 11.95 -0.10 5.11
N VAL A 134 11.00 -0.81 5.73
CA VAL A 134 9.58 -0.77 5.35
C VAL A 134 8.94 0.59 5.71
N PRO A 135 8.94 1.03 6.99
CA PRO A 135 8.50 2.38 7.34
C PRO A 135 9.31 3.48 6.66
N LYS A 136 10.60 3.24 6.38
CA LYS A 136 11.46 4.25 5.74
C LYS A 136 10.88 4.67 4.40
N LYS A 137 10.57 3.70 3.54
CA LYS A 137 9.94 3.95 2.23
C LYS A 137 8.59 4.65 2.37
N LEU A 138 7.76 4.24 3.32
CA LEU A 138 6.45 4.87 3.56
C LEU A 138 6.57 6.33 3.98
N LEU A 139 7.51 6.65 4.89
CA LEU A 139 7.76 8.02 5.35
C LEU A 139 8.40 8.89 4.26
N THR A 140 9.29 8.31 3.45
CA THR A 140 9.86 8.96 2.26
C THR A 140 8.77 9.31 1.24
N MET A 141 7.85 8.38 0.94
CA MET A 141 6.72 8.63 0.04
C MET A 141 5.73 9.66 0.62
N ALA A 142 5.63 9.77 1.94
CA ALA A 142 4.82 10.80 2.60
C ALA A 142 5.49 12.18 2.61
N GLY A 143 6.73 12.31 2.11
CA GLY A 143 7.48 13.57 2.12
C GLY A 143 7.99 13.98 3.50
N ILE A 144 8.16 13.03 4.42
CA ILE A 144 8.75 13.29 5.75
C ILE A 144 10.26 13.09 5.66
N ASP A 145 11.02 14.16 5.91
CA ASP A 145 12.48 14.14 5.85
C ASP A 145 13.10 13.62 7.15
N ASP A 146 12.58 14.06 8.29
CA ASP A 146 13.16 13.81 9.61
C ASP A 146 12.13 13.13 10.53
N CYS A 147 12.42 11.93 11.02
CA CYS A 147 11.55 11.28 12.00
C CYS A 147 12.28 10.17 12.77
N TYR A 148 12.05 10.13 14.09
CA TYR A 148 12.39 8.97 14.91
C TYR A 148 11.22 7.99 14.93
N THR A 149 11.50 6.72 14.67
CA THR A 149 10.49 5.67 14.77
C THR A 149 10.78 4.70 15.89
N SER A 150 9.75 4.28 16.60
CA SER A 150 9.82 3.20 17.58
C SER A 150 8.75 2.18 17.26
N ALA A 151 9.13 0.91 17.11
CA ALA A 151 8.19 -0.16 16.84
C ALA A 151 8.22 -1.20 17.97
N ARG A 152 7.05 -1.66 18.38
CA ARG A 152 6.88 -2.77 19.35
C ARG A 152 5.98 -3.84 18.73
N GLY A 153 6.20 -5.10 19.10
CA GLY A 153 5.47 -6.25 18.56
C GLY A 153 6.21 -6.99 17.45
N CYS A 154 5.52 -7.88 16.75
CA CYS A 154 6.11 -8.74 15.71
C CYS A 154 6.30 -7.99 14.37
N THR A 155 7.35 -7.18 14.28
CA THR A 155 7.70 -6.37 13.09
C THR A 155 8.19 -7.20 11.89
N ALA A 156 8.45 -8.50 12.08
CA ALA A 156 8.77 -9.43 10.99
C ALA A 156 7.60 -9.59 9.99
N THR A 157 6.36 -9.36 10.43
CA THR A 157 5.19 -9.40 9.56
C THR A 157 5.06 -8.10 8.75
N LEU A 158 5.60 -8.11 7.52
CA LEU A 158 5.67 -6.92 6.65
C LEU A 158 4.31 -6.22 6.49
N GLY A 159 3.24 -6.98 6.24
CA GLY A 159 1.90 -6.42 6.02
C GLY A 159 1.35 -5.64 7.22
N ASN A 160 1.45 -6.21 8.43
CA ASN A 160 0.99 -5.52 9.64
C ASN A 160 1.89 -4.34 9.97
N PHE A 161 3.19 -4.47 9.74
CA PHE A 161 4.14 -3.41 10.01
C PHE A 161 3.94 -2.19 9.10
N ALA A 162 3.72 -2.43 7.80
CA ALA A 162 3.38 -1.38 6.85
C ALA A 162 2.03 -0.72 7.19
N LYS A 163 1.00 -1.51 7.49
CA LYS A 163 -0.32 -1.00 7.90
C LYS A 163 -0.27 -0.19 9.19
N ALA A 164 0.48 -0.63 10.20
CA ALA A 164 0.64 0.12 11.44
C ALA A 164 1.36 1.46 11.21
N THR A 165 2.32 1.49 10.29
CA THR A 165 3.01 2.74 9.89
C THR A 165 2.04 3.68 9.16
N PHE A 166 1.27 3.16 8.20
CA PHE A 166 0.29 3.95 7.47
C PHE A 166 -0.81 4.50 8.39
N ASP A 167 -1.28 3.70 9.35
CA ASP A 167 -2.24 4.12 10.38
C ASP A 167 -1.67 5.23 11.29
N ALA A 168 -0.36 5.25 11.54
CA ALA A 168 0.26 6.35 12.26
C ALA A 168 0.23 7.65 11.44
N ILE A 169 0.47 7.57 10.13
CA ILE A 169 0.45 8.72 9.21
C ILE A 169 -0.97 9.25 9.05
N SER A 170 -1.97 8.40 8.86
CA SER A 170 -3.37 8.85 8.71
C SER A 170 -3.88 9.60 9.94
N LYS A 171 -3.44 9.19 11.14
CA LYS A 171 -3.78 9.85 12.41
C LYS A 171 -3.13 11.20 12.63
N THR A 172 -2.18 11.61 11.80
CA THR A 172 -1.53 12.93 11.93
C THR A 172 -2.55 14.07 11.81
N TYR A 173 -3.46 13.99 10.84
CA TYR A 173 -4.57 14.94 10.67
C TYR A 173 -5.73 14.71 11.64
N SER A 174 -5.74 13.59 12.37
CA SER A 174 -6.75 13.35 13.42
C SER A 174 -6.43 14.05 14.74
N TYR A 175 -5.17 14.49 14.93
CA TYR A 175 -4.78 15.25 16.11
C TYR A 175 -5.16 16.72 15.95
N LEU A 176 -5.95 17.23 16.90
CA LEU A 176 -6.29 18.64 16.95
C LEU A 176 -5.15 19.42 17.62
N THR A 177 -4.41 20.17 16.82
CA THR A 177 -3.38 21.10 17.29
C THR A 177 -3.95 22.52 17.46
N PRO A 178 -3.38 23.36 18.35
CA PRO A 178 -3.94 24.69 18.64
C PRO A 178 -4.05 25.65 17.44
N ASP A 179 -3.23 25.46 16.42
CA ASP A 179 -3.31 26.18 15.14
C ASP A 179 -4.60 25.88 14.35
N LEU A 180 -5.18 24.68 14.54
CA LEU A 180 -6.42 24.23 13.93
C LEU A 180 -7.67 24.54 14.77
N TRP A 181 -7.54 25.26 15.88
CA TRP A 181 -8.69 25.64 16.74
C TRP A 181 -9.52 26.79 16.18
N LYS A 182 -9.04 27.45 15.11
CA LYS A 182 -9.80 28.49 14.44
C LYS A 182 -11.09 27.89 13.86
N GLU A 183 -12.19 28.61 13.99
CA GLU A 183 -13.48 28.17 13.46
C GLU A 183 -13.38 27.94 11.95
N THR A 184 -13.81 26.76 11.51
CA THR A 184 -13.80 26.38 10.10
C THR A 184 -15.02 26.97 9.40
N VAL A 185 -14.81 27.60 8.24
CA VAL A 185 -15.91 28.05 7.38
C VAL A 185 -16.46 26.85 6.62
N PHE A 186 -17.72 26.49 6.86
CA PHE A 186 -18.39 25.41 6.15
C PHE A 186 -18.80 25.87 4.75
N THR A 187 -18.08 25.41 3.74
CA THR A 187 -18.46 25.54 2.33
C THR A 187 -19.49 24.48 1.95
N LYS A 188 -20.19 24.66 0.82
CA LYS A 188 -21.18 23.68 0.35
C LYS A 188 -20.47 22.47 -0.26
N SER A 189 -21.00 21.27 0.00
CA SER A 189 -20.41 20.05 -0.56
C SER A 189 -20.48 20.03 -2.10
N PRO A 190 -19.49 19.44 -2.80
CA PRO A 190 -19.49 19.34 -4.26
C PRO A 190 -20.72 18.63 -4.81
N TYR A 191 -21.28 17.67 -4.06
CA TYR A 191 -22.52 17.02 -4.44
C TYR A 191 -23.72 17.96 -4.41
N GLN A 192 -23.76 18.90 -3.47
CA GLN A 192 -24.83 19.90 -3.39
C GLN A 192 -24.66 20.97 -4.46
N GLU A 193 -23.44 21.48 -4.70
CA GLU A 193 -23.20 22.51 -5.71
C GLU A 193 -23.43 22.02 -7.13
N PHE A 194 -23.02 20.78 -7.44
CA PHE A 194 -23.11 20.22 -8.79
C PHE A 194 -24.28 19.25 -8.97
N THR A 195 -25.34 19.36 -8.16
CA THR A 195 -26.54 18.51 -8.26
C THR A 195 -27.17 18.57 -9.66
N ASP A 196 -27.36 19.78 -10.21
CA ASP A 196 -27.96 19.96 -11.55
C ASP A 196 -27.11 19.37 -12.67
N HIS A 197 -25.79 19.43 -12.51
CA HIS A 197 -24.85 18.86 -13.45
C HIS A 197 -24.88 17.33 -13.43
N LEU A 198 -24.93 16.74 -12.22
CA LEU A 198 -25.08 15.31 -12.05
C LEU A 198 -26.41 14.80 -12.61
N ALA A 199 -27.51 15.54 -12.47
CA ALA A 199 -28.79 15.14 -13.04
C ALA A 199 -28.74 15.01 -14.58
N LYS A 200 -28.01 15.91 -15.25
CA LYS A 200 -27.84 15.93 -16.71
C LYS A 200 -26.92 14.80 -17.23
N THR A 201 -25.88 14.45 -16.48
CA THR A 201 -24.87 13.46 -16.89
C THR A 201 -25.20 12.04 -16.44
N HIS A 202 -25.86 11.87 -15.28
CA HIS A 202 -26.17 10.56 -14.69
C HIS A 202 -27.24 9.77 -15.46
N THR A 203 -28.15 10.47 -16.14
CA THR A 203 -29.35 9.84 -16.75
C THR A 203 -29.16 9.35 -18.18
N ARG A 204 -28.11 9.79 -18.90
CA ARG A 204 -27.97 9.51 -20.35
C ARG A 204 -27.18 8.25 -20.70
N VAL A 205 -26.36 7.71 -19.78
CA VAL A 205 -25.50 6.55 -20.07
C VAL A 205 -26.29 5.23 -20.14
N SER A 206 -27.45 5.13 -19.49
CA SER A 206 -28.32 3.94 -19.60
C SER A 206 -29.17 3.90 -20.87
N VAL A 207 -29.47 5.06 -21.48
CA VAL A 207 -30.40 5.16 -22.61
C VAL A 207 -29.71 4.99 -23.97
N GLN A 208 -28.42 5.28 -24.07
CA GLN A 208 -27.71 5.24 -25.38
C GLN A 208 -27.31 3.83 -25.83
N ARG A 209 -27.34 2.81 -24.97
CA ARG A 209 -27.01 1.42 -25.35
C ARG A 209 -28.11 0.68 -26.10
N THR A 210 -29.33 1.22 -26.16
CA THR A 210 -30.48 0.57 -26.82
C THR A 210 -30.86 1.18 -28.17
N ALA A 211 -30.17 2.22 -28.65
CA ALA A 211 -30.56 2.95 -29.87
C ALA A 211 -29.65 2.68 -31.10
N ALA A 212 -28.74 1.70 -31.04
CA ALA A 212 -27.82 1.38 -32.13
C ALA A 212 -28.02 -0.05 -32.68
N ALA A 213 -29.15 -0.27 -33.35
CA ALA A 213 -29.44 -1.32 -34.36
C ALA A 213 -30.91 -1.08 -34.79
N VAL A 214 -31.31 -0.78 -36.03
CA VAL A 214 -30.96 -1.33 -37.34
C VAL A 214 -31.34 -0.27 -38.40
N PRO A 215 -30.53 0.04 -39.43
CA PRO A 215 -31.00 0.82 -40.58
C PRO A 215 -31.91 -0.06 -41.45
N ALA A 216 -33.17 0.36 -41.64
CA ALA A 216 -34.08 -0.26 -42.59
C ALA A 216 -33.62 0.07 -44.02
N SER A 217 -33.11 -0.93 -44.74
CA SER A 217 -32.91 -0.86 -46.19
C SER A 217 -34.25 -1.05 -46.89
N SER A 218 -34.61 -0.11 -47.76
CA SER A 218 -35.73 -0.17 -48.71
C SER A 218 -35.43 -1.10 -49.87
#